data_AF-A7EMJ9-F1
#
_entry.id   AF-A7EMJ9-F1
#
_cell.length_a   1.000
_cell.length_b   1.000
_cell.length_c   1.000
_cell.angle_alpha   90.00
_cell.angle_beta   90.00
_cell.angle_gamma   90.00
#
_symmetry.space_group_name_H-M   'P 1'
#
loop_
_entity.id
_entity.type
_entity.pdbx_description
1 polymer ?
#
loop_
_entity_poly.entity_id
_entity_poly.type
_entity_poly.pdbx_seq_one_letter_code
_entity_poly.pdbx_strand_id
1 'polypeptide(L)'
;MIFGLQTTVKRLRDTKPHLARWLPNTGARLIAIVKESEEKLASKSEMARLQKEYRKAGMDVTIISPVKKEDFFNQRYFSLIDLMYAARDKKTKWTVLIDDDTFFPSLRALLDELALHDHTQPQYIGGLSENWAAVRMYGLMAFGGAGVFISTPLAKIIHENNEECENNMRLTSGDSLVMDCIYGHSKVQLKAVAGLSQIDFVGDHSGFYESGRRVLSLHHWKAGSATKYPYEMDKMHLVSDVCDECFLQRWQFKNDVVLTNGFSIAKYPIGSLERGARSALSNSAMLDGAVDLRRTEVTWDDKNIDVEHSLAPTRPELSREQKLSWKFLDSFLVEKGRVVRQIYVRKGVEGEGKGDEVLILNWRRARKNHSGRGKKNQ
;
A
#
# COMPACT_ATOMS: atom_id res chain seq x y z
N MET A 1 10.23 4.55 -14.30
CA MET A 1 9.83 3.21 -13.86
C MET A 1 8.71 2.74 -14.79
N ILE A 2 8.58 1.44 -15.01
CA ILE A 2 7.39 0.88 -15.66
C ILE A 2 6.72 -0.03 -14.65
N PHE A 3 5.45 0.24 -14.37
CA PHE A 3 4.58 -0.58 -13.54
C PHE A 3 3.80 -1.55 -14.43
N GLY A 4 3.59 -2.76 -13.93
CA GLY A 4 2.82 -3.80 -14.59
C GLY A 4 1.79 -4.36 -13.61
N LEU A 5 0.56 -4.52 -14.07
CA LEU A 5 -0.47 -5.25 -13.33
C LEU A 5 -1.31 -6.07 -14.30
N GLN A 6 -2.00 -7.08 -13.78
CA GLN A 6 -3.08 -7.73 -14.49
C GLN A 6 -4.36 -7.66 -13.68
N THR A 7 -5.51 -7.58 -14.35
CA THR A 7 -6.80 -7.55 -13.67
C THR A 7 -7.97 -7.71 -14.65
N THR A 8 -9.20 -7.49 -14.18
CA THR A 8 -10.40 -7.34 -14.99
C THR A 8 -10.68 -5.88 -15.36
N VAL A 9 -11.43 -5.64 -16.44
CA VAL A 9 -11.81 -4.28 -16.86
C VAL A 9 -12.51 -3.52 -15.73
N LYS A 10 -13.45 -4.20 -15.05
CA LYS A 10 -14.19 -3.64 -13.92
C LYS A 10 -13.24 -3.19 -12.82
N ARG A 11 -12.38 -4.09 -12.33
CA ARG A 11 -11.46 -3.75 -11.23
C ARG A 11 -10.47 -2.66 -11.65
N LEU A 12 -9.97 -2.65 -12.89
CA LEU A 12 -9.10 -1.57 -13.37
C LEU A 12 -9.84 -0.22 -13.42
N ARG A 13 -11.12 -0.21 -13.76
CA ARG A 13 -11.95 1.00 -13.70
C ARG A 13 -12.07 1.51 -12.27
N ASP A 14 -12.34 0.61 -11.32
CA ASP A 14 -12.46 0.91 -9.88
C ASP A 14 -11.12 1.37 -9.29
N THR A 15 -9.99 0.88 -9.82
CA THR A 15 -8.62 1.22 -9.39
C THR A 15 -8.18 2.63 -9.78
N LYS A 16 -8.74 3.17 -10.86
CA LYS A 16 -8.33 4.42 -11.49
C LYS A 16 -8.22 5.63 -10.54
N PRO A 17 -9.23 5.96 -9.71
CA PRO A 17 -9.13 7.10 -8.80
C PRO A 17 -7.95 6.98 -7.83
N HIS A 18 -7.61 5.78 -7.40
CA HIS A 18 -6.51 5.52 -6.48
C HIS A 18 -5.14 5.69 -7.17
N LEU A 19 -4.96 5.15 -8.38
CA LEU A 19 -3.74 5.38 -9.18
C LEU A 19 -3.54 6.87 -9.52
N ALA A 20 -4.63 7.60 -9.74
CA ALA A 20 -4.58 9.04 -10.03
C ALA A 20 -3.98 9.88 -8.89
N ARG A 21 -3.80 9.32 -7.68
CA ARG A 21 -3.13 10.03 -6.57
C ARG A 21 -1.60 10.01 -6.65
N TRP A 22 -1.00 9.02 -7.29
CA TRP A 22 0.45 8.82 -7.23
C TRP A 22 1.12 8.62 -8.60
N LEU A 23 0.38 8.27 -9.65
CA LEU A 23 0.93 7.99 -10.98
C LEU A 23 1.02 9.19 -11.95
N PRO A 24 0.05 10.14 -11.98
CA PRO A 24 0.04 11.19 -13.01
C PRO A 24 1.29 12.07 -13.04
N ASN A 25 1.75 12.43 -14.24
CA ASN A 25 2.86 13.39 -14.46
C ASN A 25 4.21 13.01 -13.81
N THR A 26 4.41 11.73 -13.48
CA THR A 26 5.65 11.24 -12.86
C THR A 26 6.71 10.79 -13.87
N GLY A 27 6.32 10.63 -15.14
CA GLY A 27 7.13 9.97 -16.16
C GLY A 27 7.22 8.45 -16.00
N ALA A 28 6.52 7.87 -15.00
CA ALA A 28 6.31 6.43 -14.93
C ALA A 28 5.22 6.00 -15.90
N ARG A 29 5.36 4.77 -16.41
CA ARG A 29 4.40 4.13 -17.32
C ARG A 29 3.70 2.98 -16.60
N LEU A 30 2.48 2.66 -17.01
CA LEU A 30 1.73 1.50 -16.53
C LEU A 30 1.30 0.64 -17.72
N ILE A 31 1.64 -0.64 -17.69
CA ILE A 31 1.15 -1.65 -18.62
C ILE A 31 0.16 -2.54 -17.87
N ALA A 32 -1.06 -2.65 -18.37
CA ALA A 32 -2.10 -3.46 -17.75
C ALA A 32 -2.59 -4.55 -18.72
N ILE A 33 -2.46 -5.81 -18.31
CA ILE A 33 -3.14 -6.93 -18.98
C ILE A 33 -4.54 -7.06 -18.41
N VAL A 34 -5.55 -7.04 -19.29
CA VAL A 34 -6.94 -6.98 -18.85
C VAL A 34 -7.80 -8.06 -19.52
N LYS A 35 -8.62 -8.71 -18.70
CA LYS A 35 -9.70 -9.62 -19.12
C LYS A 35 -11.07 -9.11 -18.69
N GLU A 36 -12.14 -9.68 -19.23
CA GLU A 36 -13.50 -9.44 -18.72
C GLU A 36 -13.77 -10.34 -17.51
N SER A 37 -13.47 -11.63 -17.67
CA SER A 37 -13.44 -12.67 -16.63
C SER A 37 -12.29 -13.63 -16.93
N GLU A 38 -12.07 -14.65 -16.11
CA GLU A 38 -11.03 -15.66 -16.39
C GLU A 38 -11.27 -16.38 -17.74
N GLU A 39 -12.52 -16.56 -18.13
CA GLU A 39 -12.92 -17.25 -19.36
C GLU A 39 -13.05 -16.31 -20.57
N LYS A 40 -13.25 -15.01 -20.33
CA LYS A 40 -13.65 -14.05 -21.37
C LYS A 40 -12.64 -12.92 -21.53
N LEU A 41 -12.21 -12.70 -22.77
CA LEU A 41 -11.37 -11.56 -23.13
C LEU A 41 -12.15 -10.24 -23.04
N ALA A 42 -11.45 -9.18 -22.63
CA ALA A 42 -11.99 -7.83 -22.62
C ALA A 42 -12.25 -7.30 -24.04
N SER A 43 -13.29 -6.48 -24.19
CA SER A 43 -13.59 -5.82 -25.46
C SER A 43 -12.48 -4.81 -25.83
N LYS A 44 -11.97 -4.88 -27.08
CA LYS A 44 -10.98 -3.92 -27.59
C LYS A 44 -11.47 -2.46 -27.47
N SER A 45 -12.74 -2.22 -27.76
CA SER A 45 -13.35 -0.89 -27.65
C SER A 45 -13.40 -0.39 -26.21
N GLU A 46 -13.67 -1.28 -25.25
CA GLU A 46 -13.74 -0.94 -23.84
C GLU A 46 -12.35 -0.66 -23.26
N MET A 47 -11.37 -1.51 -23.57
CA MET A 47 -9.97 -1.26 -23.21
C MET A 47 -9.48 0.08 -23.77
N ALA A 48 -9.77 0.39 -25.04
CA ALA A 48 -9.40 1.66 -25.65
C ALA A 48 -10.07 2.86 -24.98
N ARG A 49 -11.35 2.74 -24.61
CA ARG A 49 -12.06 3.77 -23.85
C ARG A 49 -11.43 3.98 -22.48
N LEU A 50 -11.17 2.91 -21.73
CA LEU A 50 -10.58 2.98 -20.40
C LEU A 50 -9.16 3.59 -20.47
N GLN A 51 -8.34 3.17 -21.44
CA GLN A 51 -7.02 3.75 -21.67
C GLN A 51 -7.09 5.25 -21.93
N LYS A 52 -8.05 5.72 -22.77
CA LYS A 52 -8.28 7.15 -23.01
C LYS A 52 -8.65 7.88 -21.72
N GLU A 53 -9.48 7.27 -20.88
CA GLU A 53 -9.88 7.82 -19.59
C GLU A 53 -8.71 7.95 -18.60
N TYR A 54 -7.77 7.00 -18.59
CA TYR A 54 -6.52 7.07 -17.81
C TYR A 54 -5.58 8.16 -18.33
N ARG A 55 -5.36 8.22 -19.65
CA ARG A 55 -4.52 9.26 -20.28
C ARG A 55 -5.05 10.67 -20.07
N LYS A 56 -6.38 10.84 -20.08
CA LYS A 56 -7.02 12.13 -19.73
C LYS A 56 -6.73 12.56 -18.29
N ALA A 57 -6.47 11.62 -17.39
CA ALA A 57 -6.06 11.88 -16.00
C ALA A 57 -4.54 12.06 -15.84
N GLY A 58 -3.77 12.16 -16.93
CA GLY A 58 -2.32 12.39 -16.90
C GLY A 58 -1.48 11.15 -16.62
N MET A 59 -2.06 9.95 -16.70
CA MET A 59 -1.36 8.67 -16.52
C MET A 59 -0.96 8.07 -17.88
N ASP A 60 0.33 7.72 -18.04
CA ASP A 60 0.80 7.02 -19.23
C ASP A 60 0.52 5.51 -19.12
N VAL A 61 -0.64 5.12 -19.64
CA VAL A 61 -1.16 3.76 -19.58
C VAL A 61 -1.26 3.11 -20.95
N THR A 62 -0.90 1.83 -20.99
CA THR A 62 -1.14 0.90 -22.09
C THR A 62 -1.93 -0.30 -21.58
N ILE A 63 -3.17 -0.47 -22.07
CA ILE A 63 -4.06 -1.57 -21.72
C ILE A 63 -4.11 -2.56 -22.87
N ILE A 64 -3.82 -3.83 -22.59
CA ILE A 64 -3.76 -4.89 -23.59
C ILE A 64 -4.54 -6.12 -23.15
N SER A 65 -4.88 -6.98 -24.11
CA SER A 65 -5.31 -8.34 -23.84
C SER A 65 -4.11 -9.21 -23.39
N PRO A 66 -4.37 -10.39 -22.79
CA PRO A 66 -3.33 -11.38 -22.54
C PRO A 66 -2.47 -11.65 -23.78
N VAL A 67 -1.17 -11.89 -23.56
CA VAL A 67 -0.20 -12.15 -24.63
C VAL A 67 -0.58 -13.42 -25.39
N LYS A 68 -0.89 -14.50 -24.66
CA LYS A 68 -1.56 -15.69 -25.19
C LYS A 68 -2.93 -15.80 -24.54
N LYS A 69 -3.92 -16.24 -25.31
CA LYS A 69 -5.32 -16.26 -24.85
C LYS A 69 -5.52 -17.32 -23.75
N GLU A 70 -4.73 -18.38 -23.83
CA GLU A 70 -4.77 -19.58 -23.00
C GLU A 70 -3.97 -19.43 -21.70
N ASP A 71 -3.18 -18.35 -21.55
CA ASP A 71 -2.34 -18.13 -20.37
C ASP A 71 -3.16 -18.11 -19.08
N PHE A 72 -2.71 -18.87 -18.10
CA PHE A 72 -3.24 -18.83 -16.74
C PHE A 72 -2.91 -17.49 -16.05
N PHE A 73 -3.54 -17.22 -14.91
CA PHE A 73 -3.32 -15.98 -14.15
C PHE A 73 -1.84 -15.72 -13.87
N ASN A 74 -1.12 -16.70 -13.32
CA ASN A 74 0.31 -16.57 -13.02
C ASN A 74 1.18 -16.31 -14.27
N GLN A 75 0.88 -16.95 -15.40
CA GLN A 75 1.60 -16.71 -16.66
C GLN A 75 1.37 -15.30 -17.20
N ARG A 76 0.12 -14.83 -17.19
CA ARG A 76 -0.21 -13.44 -17.57
C ARG A 76 0.51 -12.44 -16.68
N TYR A 77 0.55 -12.67 -15.37
CA TYR A 77 1.33 -11.83 -14.45
C TYR A 77 2.81 -11.78 -14.84
N PHE A 78 3.40 -12.96 -15.06
CA PHE A 78 4.81 -13.09 -15.42
C PHE A 78 5.14 -12.40 -16.76
N SER A 79 4.26 -12.53 -17.76
CA SER A 79 4.42 -11.92 -19.09
C SER A 79 4.55 -10.39 -19.06
N LEU A 80 4.09 -9.73 -17.98
CA LEU A 80 4.28 -8.30 -17.79
C LEU A 80 5.76 -7.92 -17.74
N ILE A 81 6.64 -8.77 -17.21
CA ILE A 81 8.09 -8.50 -17.17
C ILE A 81 8.64 -8.37 -18.59
N ASP A 82 8.30 -9.33 -19.45
CA ASP A 82 8.72 -9.36 -20.86
C ASP A 82 8.22 -8.12 -21.62
N LEU A 83 6.93 -7.82 -21.49
CA LEU A 83 6.30 -6.65 -22.10
C LEU A 83 6.94 -5.33 -21.65
N MET A 84 7.16 -5.17 -20.35
CA MET A 84 7.79 -3.97 -19.80
C MET A 84 9.25 -3.86 -20.21
N TYR A 85 9.98 -4.98 -20.22
CA TYR A 85 11.36 -5.01 -20.68
C TYR A 85 11.45 -4.62 -22.16
N ALA A 86 10.62 -5.19 -23.03
CA ALA A 86 10.55 -4.83 -24.44
C ALA A 86 10.18 -3.35 -24.64
N ALA A 87 9.26 -2.81 -23.82
CA ALA A 87 8.83 -1.42 -23.89
C ALA A 87 9.83 -0.41 -23.28
N ARG A 88 10.90 -0.86 -22.62
CA ARG A 88 11.83 0.02 -21.88
C ARG A 88 12.54 1.04 -22.78
N ASP A 89 12.91 2.16 -22.17
CA ASP A 89 13.77 3.18 -22.80
C ASP A 89 15.09 3.33 -22.01
N LYS A 90 15.99 4.20 -22.48
CA LYS A 90 17.28 4.48 -21.81
C LYS A 90 17.15 5.05 -20.38
N LYS A 91 15.97 5.55 -20.00
CA LYS A 91 15.70 6.13 -18.67
C LYS A 91 15.04 5.13 -17.73
N THR A 92 14.62 3.98 -18.25
CA THR A 92 13.97 2.93 -17.46
C THR A 92 15.02 2.24 -16.60
N LYS A 93 14.80 2.27 -15.28
CA LYS A 93 15.68 1.67 -14.27
C LYS A 93 15.05 0.43 -13.62
N TRP A 94 13.74 0.48 -13.45
CA TRP A 94 12.95 -0.49 -12.69
C TRP A 94 11.71 -0.92 -13.49
N THR A 95 11.54 -2.24 -13.57
CA THR A 95 10.33 -2.96 -13.93
C THR A 95 9.64 -3.34 -12.62
N VAL A 96 8.39 -2.92 -12.41
CA VAL A 96 7.70 -3.09 -11.13
C VAL A 96 6.39 -3.80 -11.34
N LEU A 97 6.21 -4.98 -10.75
CA LEU A 97 4.91 -5.65 -10.73
C LEU A 97 4.14 -5.20 -9.49
N ILE A 98 2.85 -4.96 -9.66
CA ILE A 98 1.92 -4.57 -8.61
C ILE A 98 0.58 -5.28 -8.81
N ASP A 99 -0.18 -5.41 -7.73
CA ASP A 99 -1.59 -5.75 -7.83
C ASP A 99 -2.42 -4.51 -8.12
N ASP A 100 -3.65 -4.71 -8.58
CA ASP A 100 -4.55 -3.61 -8.89
C ASP A 100 -5.07 -2.88 -7.62
N ASP A 101 -4.78 -3.42 -6.44
CA ASP A 101 -4.98 -2.81 -5.14
C ASP A 101 -3.65 -2.62 -4.38
N THR A 102 -2.56 -2.37 -5.11
CA THR A 102 -1.36 -1.74 -4.57
C THR A 102 -1.47 -0.21 -4.63
N PHE A 103 -1.14 0.46 -3.53
CA PHE A 103 -1.12 1.92 -3.45
C PHE A 103 0.23 2.41 -2.92
N PHE A 104 0.82 3.43 -3.55
CA PHE A 104 2.06 4.06 -3.08
C PHE A 104 1.75 5.41 -2.41
N PRO A 105 1.84 5.53 -1.07
CA PRO A 105 1.62 6.78 -0.34
C PRO A 105 2.49 7.95 -0.81
N SER A 106 3.75 7.68 -1.15
CA SER A 106 4.70 8.70 -1.62
C SER A 106 5.64 8.06 -2.62
N LEU A 107 5.49 8.42 -3.90
CA LEU A 107 6.45 7.97 -4.91
C LEU A 107 7.85 8.52 -4.63
N ARG A 108 7.95 9.68 -3.95
CA ARG A 108 9.23 10.22 -3.50
C ARG A 108 9.89 9.31 -2.46
N ALA A 109 9.16 8.92 -1.41
CA ALA A 109 9.67 8.01 -0.39
C ALA A 109 10.11 6.67 -0.98
N LEU A 110 9.36 6.15 -1.95
CA LEU A 110 9.71 4.94 -2.69
C LEU A 110 11.00 5.13 -3.49
N LEU A 111 11.15 6.26 -4.20
CA LEU A 111 12.37 6.54 -4.96
C LEU A 111 13.59 6.74 -4.06
N ASP A 112 13.43 7.34 -2.88
CA ASP A 112 14.50 7.48 -1.89
C ASP A 112 14.96 6.12 -1.37
N GLU A 113 14.04 5.17 -1.17
CA GLU A 113 14.39 3.78 -0.85
C GLU A 113 15.12 3.09 -2.01
N LEU A 114 14.58 3.16 -3.23
CA LEU A 114 15.18 2.54 -4.41
C LEU A 114 16.55 3.14 -4.77
N ALA A 115 16.84 4.38 -4.35
CA ALA A 115 18.15 5.01 -4.55
C ALA A 115 19.27 4.36 -3.71
N LEU A 116 18.93 3.60 -2.67
CA LEU A 116 19.87 2.82 -1.87
C LEU A 116 20.37 1.56 -2.60
N HIS A 117 19.78 1.24 -3.75
CA HIS A 117 20.09 0.05 -4.53
C HIS A 117 20.64 0.42 -5.91
N ASP A 118 21.80 -0.12 -6.26
CA ASP A 118 22.40 0.10 -7.57
C ASP A 118 21.59 -0.60 -8.68
N HIS A 119 20.75 0.19 -9.36
CA HIS A 119 19.91 -0.28 -10.46
C HIS A 119 20.71 -0.73 -11.70
N THR A 120 22.01 -0.47 -11.77
CA THR A 120 22.88 -0.91 -12.87
C THR A 120 23.36 -2.35 -12.69
N GLN A 121 23.12 -2.94 -11.51
CA GLN A 121 23.32 -4.35 -11.22
C GLN A 121 21.97 -5.09 -11.18
N PRO A 122 21.96 -6.42 -11.32
CA PRO A 122 20.78 -7.22 -11.05
C PRO A 122 20.28 -7.02 -9.60
N GLN A 123 19.05 -6.51 -9.44
CA GLN A 123 18.41 -6.26 -8.15
C GLN A 123 17.01 -6.86 -8.14
N TYR A 124 16.69 -7.57 -7.06
CA TYR A 124 15.37 -8.09 -6.75
C TYR A 124 14.95 -7.54 -5.38
N ILE A 125 13.99 -6.63 -5.36
CA ILE A 125 13.54 -5.91 -4.15
C ILE A 125 12.03 -6.07 -4.02
N GLY A 126 11.53 -6.19 -2.79
CA GLY A 126 10.10 -6.23 -2.53
C GLY A 126 9.76 -6.37 -1.06
N GLY A 127 8.47 -6.48 -0.76
CA GLY A 127 7.97 -6.81 0.58
C GLY A 127 7.73 -8.30 0.75
N LEU A 128 7.98 -8.81 1.96
CA LEU A 128 7.42 -10.09 2.40
C LEU A 128 5.98 -9.87 2.86
N SER A 129 5.18 -10.94 2.83
CA SER A 129 3.89 -10.94 3.51
C SER A 129 4.06 -10.81 5.02
N GLU A 130 3.27 -9.94 5.65
CA GLU A 130 3.19 -9.85 7.11
C GLU A 130 2.74 -11.17 7.74
N ASN A 131 2.06 -12.05 7.00
CA ASN A 131 1.67 -13.37 7.45
C ASN A 131 2.79 -14.38 7.24
N TRP A 132 3.44 -14.83 8.31
CA TRP A 132 4.54 -15.79 8.22
C TRP A 132 4.11 -17.15 7.64
N ALA A 133 2.83 -17.54 7.76
CA ALA A 133 2.34 -18.74 7.08
C ALA A 133 2.38 -18.61 5.56
N ALA A 134 2.07 -17.43 5.02
CA ALA A 134 2.21 -17.15 3.59
C ALA A 134 3.68 -17.19 3.17
N VAL A 135 4.58 -16.60 3.96
CA VAL A 135 6.03 -16.67 3.70
C VAL A 135 6.54 -18.12 3.71
N ARG A 136 6.09 -18.96 4.64
CA ARG A 136 6.44 -20.39 4.66
C ARG A 136 5.88 -21.16 3.46
N MET A 137 4.68 -20.83 3.00
CA MET A 137 4.02 -21.50 1.90
C MET A 137 4.67 -21.17 0.54
N TYR A 138 4.95 -19.89 0.31
CA TYR A 138 5.43 -19.41 -0.99
C TYR A 138 6.95 -19.24 -1.07
N GLY A 139 7.62 -19.07 0.07
CA GLY A 139 9.06 -18.82 0.17
C GLY A 139 9.39 -17.33 0.35
N LEU A 140 10.69 -17.03 0.34
CA LEU A 140 11.21 -15.66 0.40
C LEU A 140 11.11 -14.99 -0.99
N MET A 141 9.87 -14.70 -1.39
CA MET A 141 9.53 -13.95 -2.61
C MET A 141 9.10 -12.52 -2.29
N ALA A 142 9.26 -11.61 -3.25
CA ALA A 142 8.55 -10.35 -3.22
C ALA A 142 7.06 -10.63 -3.51
N PHE A 143 6.18 -10.20 -2.63
CA PHE A 143 4.74 -10.35 -2.81
C PHE A 143 4.20 -9.21 -3.69
N GLY A 144 3.35 -9.55 -4.66
CA GLY A 144 2.87 -8.67 -5.72
C GLY A 144 2.19 -7.40 -5.22
N GLY A 145 1.28 -7.55 -4.27
CA GLY A 145 0.58 -6.42 -3.64
C GLY A 145 1.50 -5.44 -2.90
N ALA A 146 2.59 -5.92 -2.30
CA ALA A 146 3.65 -5.08 -1.72
C ALA A 146 4.55 -4.42 -2.79
N GLY A 147 4.56 -4.96 -4.01
CA GLY A 147 5.36 -4.50 -5.14
C GLY A 147 6.64 -5.33 -5.33
N VAL A 148 6.85 -5.77 -6.57
CA VAL A 148 8.03 -6.55 -7.00
C VAL A 148 8.91 -5.66 -7.88
N PHE A 149 10.06 -5.24 -7.39
CA PHE A 149 10.96 -4.31 -8.06
C PHE A 149 12.16 -5.06 -8.67
N ILE A 150 12.25 -5.02 -9.99
CA ILE A 150 13.26 -5.71 -10.78
C ILE A 150 14.08 -4.68 -11.53
N SER A 151 15.39 -4.63 -11.31
CA SER A 151 16.25 -3.71 -12.06
C SER A 151 16.35 -4.14 -13.53
N THR A 152 16.67 -3.19 -14.41
CA THR A 152 16.77 -3.48 -15.86
C THR A 152 17.73 -4.63 -16.22
N PRO A 153 18.93 -4.77 -15.60
CA PRO A 153 19.79 -5.93 -15.82
C PRO A 153 19.16 -7.27 -15.38
N LEU A 154 18.38 -7.30 -14.30
CA LEU A 154 17.69 -8.52 -13.89
C LEU A 154 16.51 -8.83 -14.82
N ALA A 155 15.75 -7.82 -15.23
CA ALA A 155 14.67 -7.99 -16.20
C ALA A 155 15.18 -8.53 -17.54
N LYS A 156 16.42 -8.17 -17.94
CA LYS A 156 17.09 -8.76 -19.11
C LYS A 156 17.28 -10.27 -18.96
N ILE A 157 17.77 -10.72 -17.81
CA ILE A 157 17.99 -12.15 -17.55
C ILE A 157 16.65 -12.90 -17.64
N ILE A 158 15.59 -12.35 -17.03
CA ILE A 158 14.25 -12.96 -17.09
C ILE A 158 13.74 -13.02 -18.54
N HIS A 159 13.86 -11.92 -19.29
CA HIS A 159 13.47 -11.84 -20.70
C HIS A 159 14.19 -12.88 -21.56
N GLU A 160 15.50 -13.07 -21.37
CA GLU A 160 16.29 -14.05 -22.13
C GLU A 160 15.92 -15.51 -21.83
N ASN A 161 15.24 -15.77 -20.72
CA ASN A 161 14.77 -17.10 -20.30
C ASN A 161 13.23 -17.17 -20.23
N ASN A 162 12.51 -16.25 -20.90
CA ASN A 162 11.07 -16.07 -20.71
C ASN A 162 10.25 -17.33 -20.99
N GLU A 163 10.56 -18.05 -22.08
CA GLU A 163 9.83 -19.26 -22.48
C GLU A 163 9.97 -20.40 -21.45
N GLU A 164 11.16 -20.61 -20.91
CA GLU A 164 11.39 -21.61 -19.86
C GLU A 164 10.68 -21.21 -18.57
N CYS A 165 10.89 -19.97 -18.13
CA CYS A 165 10.33 -19.47 -16.88
C CYS A 165 8.80 -19.44 -16.87
N GLU A 166 8.16 -18.99 -17.96
CA GLU A 166 6.69 -18.88 -18.05
C GLU A 166 5.99 -20.25 -17.95
N ASN A 167 6.66 -21.34 -18.34
CA ASN A 167 6.09 -22.68 -18.34
C ASN A 167 6.48 -23.52 -17.11
N ASN A 168 7.41 -23.06 -16.29
CA ASN A 168 7.88 -23.78 -15.10
C ASN A 168 7.08 -23.44 -13.83
N MET A 169 5.77 -23.64 -13.88
CA MET A 169 4.86 -23.28 -12.79
C MET A 169 4.82 -24.35 -11.70
N ARG A 170 5.28 -24.03 -10.49
CA ARG A 170 5.13 -24.88 -9.31
C ARG A 170 3.88 -24.56 -8.48
N LEU A 171 3.47 -23.29 -8.46
CA LEU A 171 2.35 -22.77 -7.70
C LEU A 171 1.44 -21.90 -8.58
N THR A 172 0.24 -21.62 -8.10
CA THR A 172 -0.76 -20.80 -8.80
C THR A 172 -0.50 -19.30 -8.71
N SER A 173 0.46 -18.86 -7.88
CA SER A 173 0.81 -17.44 -7.73
C SER A 173 1.77 -16.99 -8.84
N GLY A 174 1.51 -15.81 -9.39
CA GLY A 174 2.41 -15.15 -10.34
C GLY A 174 3.75 -14.78 -9.70
N ASP A 175 3.74 -14.33 -8.45
CA ASP A 175 4.95 -13.91 -7.73
C ASP A 175 5.94 -15.07 -7.54
N SER A 176 5.43 -16.27 -7.25
CA SER A 176 6.28 -17.45 -7.15
C SER A 176 6.94 -17.81 -8.48
N LEU A 177 6.26 -17.60 -9.61
CA LEU A 177 6.83 -17.84 -10.93
C LEU A 177 7.98 -16.85 -11.23
N VAL A 178 7.81 -15.59 -10.81
CA VAL A 178 8.87 -14.57 -10.89
C VAL A 178 10.07 -14.95 -10.02
N MET A 179 9.84 -15.34 -8.76
CA MET A 179 10.90 -15.79 -7.85
C MET A 179 11.65 -17.00 -8.42
N ASP A 180 10.92 -18.04 -8.85
CA ASP A 180 11.49 -19.29 -9.35
C ASP A 180 12.38 -19.02 -10.57
N CYS A 181 11.95 -18.15 -11.49
CA CYS A 181 12.77 -17.70 -12.63
C CYS A 181 14.04 -16.96 -12.19
N ILE A 182 13.92 -15.99 -11.27
CA ILE A 182 15.06 -15.21 -10.78
C ILE A 182 16.11 -16.13 -10.13
N TYR A 183 15.69 -17.09 -9.31
CA TYR A 183 16.60 -18.00 -8.61
C TYR A 183 17.15 -19.10 -9.52
N GLY A 184 16.40 -19.55 -10.53
CA GLY A 184 16.88 -20.51 -11.52
C GLY A 184 17.96 -19.95 -12.44
N HIS A 185 17.87 -18.67 -12.81
CA HIS A 185 18.72 -18.07 -13.85
C HIS A 185 19.66 -16.96 -13.33
N SER A 186 19.70 -16.69 -12.03
CA SER A 186 20.60 -15.69 -11.46
C SER A 186 21.06 -16.04 -10.03
N LYS A 187 22.08 -15.34 -9.55
CA LYS A 187 22.54 -15.41 -8.14
C LYS A 187 21.87 -14.37 -7.23
N VAL A 188 20.89 -13.62 -7.75
CA VAL A 188 20.25 -12.53 -7.01
C VAL A 188 19.32 -13.11 -5.96
N GLN A 189 19.39 -12.58 -4.75
CA GLN A 189 18.46 -12.89 -3.67
C GLN A 189 17.51 -11.72 -3.44
N LEU A 190 16.32 -12.01 -2.92
CA LEU A 190 15.37 -10.99 -2.50
C LEU A 190 15.98 -10.07 -1.45
N LYS A 191 15.90 -8.77 -1.70
CA LYS A 191 16.12 -7.71 -0.71
C LYS A 191 14.76 -7.29 -0.15
N ALA A 192 14.38 -7.87 0.97
CA ALA A 192 13.15 -7.53 1.66
C ALA A 192 13.25 -6.12 2.26
N VAL A 193 12.33 -5.23 1.87
CA VAL A 193 12.30 -3.83 2.31
C VAL A 193 11.10 -3.62 3.22
N ALA A 194 11.36 -3.13 4.43
CA ALA A 194 10.31 -2.80 5.39
C ALA A 194 9.44 -1.62 4.89
N GLY A 195 8.13 -1.74 5.09
CA GLY A 195 7.15 -0.74 4.65
C GLY A 195 6.62 -0.97 3.23
N LEU A 196 7.19 -1.90 2.45
CA LEU A 196 6.48 -2.48 1.31
C LEU A 196 5.52 -3.55 1.87
N SER A 197 4.24 -3.22 2.01
CA SER A 197 3.30 -4.01 2.82
C SER A 197 2.26 -4.73 1.98
N GLN A 198 2.10 -6.02 2.26
CA GLN A 198 1.17 -6.93 1.58
C GLN A 198 -0.17 -7.02 2.34
N ILE A 199 -0.13 -7.03 3.67
CA ILE A 199 -1.29 -7.07 4.58
C ILE A 199 -2.18 -8.31 4.34
N ASP A 200 -1.58 -9.50 4.28
CA ASP A 200 -2.31 -10.79 4.15
C ASP A 200 -2.89 -11.29 5.49
N PHE A 201 -3.64 -10.44 6.19
CA PHE A 201 -4.40 -10.82 7.38
C PHE A 201 -5.83 -10.30 7.29
N VAL A 202 -6.77 -11.08 7.81
CA VAL A 202 -8.21 -10.83 7.63
C VAL A 202 -8.77 -9.99 8.77
N GLY A 203 -9.73 -9.09 8.49
CA GLY A 203 -10.53 -8.42 9.52
C GLY A 203 -10.22 -6.94 9.67
N ASP A 204 -10.07 -6.47 10.91
CA ASP A 204 -9.75 -5.08 11.22
C ASP A 204 -8.24 -4.81 11.13
N HIS A 205 -7.83 -3.94 10.20
CA HIS A 205 -6.43 -3.53 10.00
C HIS A 205 -6.02 -2.30 10.80
N SER A 206 -6.86 -1.82 11.73
CA SER A 206 -6.60 -0.60 12.50
C SER A 206 -5.25 -0.60 13.20
N GLY A 207 -4.82 -1.74 13.76
CA GLY A 207 -3.52 -1.84 14.39
C GLY A 207 -2.34 -1.62 13.45
N PHE A 208 -2.46 -2.04 12.18
CA PHE A 208 -1.46 -1.77 11.14
C PHE A 208 -1.47 -0.28 10.77
N TYR A 209 -2.63 0.26 10.37
CA TYR A 209 -2.73 1.64 9.89
C TYR A 209 -2.41 2.67 10.98
N GLU A 210 -2.74 2.38 12.24
CA GLU A 210 -2.47 3.23 13.40
C GLU A 210 -1.10 2.98 14.05
N SER A 211 -0.26 2.11 13.46
CA SER A 211 1.09 1.80 13.97
C SER A 211 2.06 2.98 13.84
N GLY A 212 1.79 3.92 12.93
CA GLY A 212 2.68 5.03 12.58
C GLY A 212 4.03 4.60 12.01
N ARG A 213 4.12 3.35 11.53
CA ARG A 213 5.28 2.87 10.78
C ARG A 213 5.38 3.59 9.44
N ARG A 214 6.60 3.70 8.92
CA ARG A 214 6.81 4.19 7.55
C ARG A 214 6.23 3.17 6.57
N VAL A 215 5.39 3.63 5.67
CA VAL A 215 4.74 2.81 4.64
C VAL A 215 5.16 3.32 3.26
N LEU A 216 5.68 2.41 2.45
CA LEU A 216 6.11 2.64 1.07
C LEU A 216 5.07 2.14 0.07
N SER A 217 4.40 1.02 0.36
CA SER A 217 3.23 0.52 -0.37
C SER A 217 2.17 -0.02 0.58
N LEU A 218 0.92 0.03 0.14
CA LEU A 218 -0.25 -0.50 0.85
C LEU A 218 -0.99 -1.47 -0.06
N HIS A 219 -1.43 -2.56 0.56
CA HIS A 219 -2.29 -3.61 0.04
C HIS A 219 -3.00 -4.23 1.25
N HIS A 220 -3.94 -5.17 1.17
CA HIS A 220 -5.09 -5.11 0.27
C HIS A 220 -6.04 -4.00 0.75
N TRP A 221 -6.37 -3.03 -0.10
CA TRP A 221 -7.34 -1.99 0.28
C TRP A 221 -8.70 -2.11 -0.38
N LYS A 222 -8.85 -2.95 -1.41
CA LYS A 222 -10.17 -3.28 -1.95
C LYS A 222 -10.89 -4.30 -1.08
N ALA A 223 -12.23 -4.23 -1.09
CA ALA A 223 -13.05 -5.29 -0.52
C ALA A 223 -12.75 -6.62 -1.22
N GLY A 224 -12.48 -7.68 -0.46
CA GLY A 224 -12.06 -8.96 -1.02
C GLY A 224 -11.53 -9.95 0.01
N SER A 225 -10.51 -10.70 -0.39
CA SER A 225 -9.96 -11.85 0.33
C SER A 225 -9.38 -11.55 1.72
N ALA A 226 -8.78 -10.38 1.91
CA ALA A 226 -8.18 -9.98 3.19
C ALA A 226 -8.97 -8.87 3.91
N THR A 227 -9.61 -7.97 3.17
CA THR A 227 -10.20 -6.76 3.76
C THR A 227 -11.73 -6.85 3.78
N LYS A 228 -12.28 -6.90 5.00
CA LYS A 228 -13.74 -6.93 5.21
C LYS A 228 -14.43 -5.63 4.75
N TYR A 229 -13.72 -4.50 4.84
CA TYR A 229 -14.24 -3.18 4.46
C TYR A 229 -13.27 -2.46 3.52
N PRO A 230 -13.72 -2.01 2.33
CA PRO A 230 -12.83 -1.31 1.40
C PRO A 230 -12.33 0.00 2.02
N TYR A 231 -11.06 0.32 1.78
CA TYR A 231 -10.48 1.61 2.11
C TYR A 231 -10.40 2.47 0.85
N GLU A 232 -11.05 3.63 0.88
CA GLU A 232 -11.05 4.58 -0.23
C GLU A 232 -9.74 5.37 -0.25
N MET A 233 -8.66 4.74 -0.73
CA MET A 233 -7.30 5.29 -0.66
C MET A 233 -7.17 6.68 -1.30
N ASP A 234 -7.95 6.97 -2.34
CA ASP A 234 -7.95 8.27 -3.01
C ASP A 234 -8.42 9.40 -2.07
N LYS A 235 -9.47 9.12 -1.31
CA LYS A 235 -10.04 10.02 -0.30
C LYS A 235 -9.16 10.09 0.94
N MET A 236 -8.70 8.96 1.45
CA MET A 236 -7.82 8.92 2.63
C MET A 236 -6.53 9.73 2.38
N HIS A 237 -5.96 9.58 1.18
CA HIS A 237 -4.74 10.27 0.74
C HIS A 237 -4.95 11.73 0.31
N LEU A 238 -6.18 12.25 0.22
CA LEU A 238 -6.41 13.62 -0.29
C LEU A 238 -5.68 14.68 0.53
N VAL A 239 -5.43 14.43 1.82
CA VAL A 239 -4.68 15.34 2.71
C VAL A 239 -3.26 15.63 2.21
N SER A 240 -2.67 14.72 1.42
CA SER A 240 -1.35 14.92 0.80
C SER A 240 -1.32 16.05 -0.24
N ASP A 241 -2.46 16.64 -0.61
CA ASP A 241 -2.47 17.84 -1.47
C ASP A 241 -2.00 19.11 -0.72
N VAL A 242 -2.00 19.07 0.62
CA VAL A 242 -1.62 20.21 1.47
C VAL A 242 -0.44 19.92 2.40
N CYS A 243 0.06 18.69 2.40
CA CYS A 243 1.24 18.22 3.12
C CYS A 243 1.97 17.18 2.25
N ASP A 244 3.30 17.13 2.24
CA ASP A 244 3.98 16.20 1.33
C ASP A 244 3.89 14.74 1.84
N GLU A 245 4.34 14.46 3.07
CA GLU A 245 4.41 13.10 3.62
C GLU A 245 3.63 12.95 4.94
N CYS A 246 2.37 13.40 4.93
CA CYS A 246 1.55 13.36 6.15
C CYS A 246 0.38 12.35 6.12
N PHE A 247 0.20 11.61 5.04
CA PHE A 247 -0.74 10.49 5.02
C PHE A 247 -0.28 9.38 5.98
N LEU A 248 -1.19 8.85 6.81
CA LEU A 248 -0.91 7.90 7.92
C LEU A 248 0.08 8.36 8.98
N GLN A 249 0.61 9.59 8.91
CA GLN A 249 1.37 10.17 9.99
C GLN A 249 0.50 10.29 11.25
N ARG A 250 1.13 10.08 12.41
CA ARG A 250 0.48 10.19 13.71
C ARG A 250 0.77 11.52 14.39
N TRP A 251 -0.27 12.14 14.95
CA TRP A 251 -0.15 13.24 15.90
C TRP A 251 -0.82 12.89 17.20
N GLN A 252 -0.08 13.05 18.30
CA GLN A 252 -0.62 12.97 19.64
C GLN A 252 -0.96 14.38 20.13
N PHE A 253 -2.23 14.59 20.46
CA PHE A 253 -2.75 15.82 21.03
C PHE A 253 -2.84 15.75 22.57
N LYS A 254 -3.28 16.83 23.19
CA LYS A 254 -3.62 16.84 24.62
C LYS A 254 -4.77 15.86 24.91
N ASN A 255 -4.87 15.41 26.15
CA ASN A 255 -5.90 14.47 26.62
C ASN A 255 -5.91 13.13 25.88
N ASP A 256 -4.72 12.69 25.45
CA ASP A 256 -4.47 11.37 24.88
C ASP A 256 -5.36 11.01 23.69
N VAL A 257 -5.51 12.01 22.81
CA VAL A 257 -6.10 11.85 21.49
C VAL A 257 -4.98 11.69 20.47
N VAL A 258 -5.07 10.67 19.62
CA VAL A 258 -4.14 10.38 18.53
C VAL A 258 -4.89 10.46 17.23
N LEU A 259 -4.39 11.24 16.29
CA LEU A 259 -4.84 11.23 14.90
C LEU A 259 -3.86 10.40 14.07
N THR A 260 -4.40 9.45 13.31
CA THR A 260 -3.71 8.79 12.19
C THR A 260 -4.29 9.38 10.91
N ASN A 261 -3.52 10.18 10.18
CA ASN A 261 -4.08 11.00 9.11
C ASN A 261 -4.79 10.19 8.03
N GLY A 262 -6.00 10.61 7.67
CA GLY A 262 -6.79 9.91 6.66
C GLY A 262 -7.29 8.53 7.08
N PHE A 263 -7.08 8.07 8.33
CA PHE A 263 -7.54 6.76 8.78
C PHE A 263 -8.44 6.82 10.02
N SER A 264 -7.96 7.39 11.14
CA SER A 264 -8.74 7.45 12.38
C SER A 264 -8.32 8.56 13.32
N ILE A 265 -9.22 8.89 14.25
CA ILE A 265 -8.91 9.63 15.47
C ILE A 265 -9.24 8.69 16.63
N ALA A 266 -8.28 8.41 17.51
CA ALA A 266 -8.42 7.53 18.65
C ALA A 266 -8.22 8.32 19.95
N LYS A 267 -9.09 8.10 20.95
CA LYS A 267 -8.96 8.65 22.29
C LYS A 267 -8.73 7.52 23.29
N TYR A 268 -7.66 7.67 24.06
CA TYR A 268 -7.26 6.76 25.12
C TYR A 268 -7.57 7.36 26.49
N PRO A 269 -7.57 6.55 27.58
CA PRO A 269 -7.71 7.05 28.94
C PRO A 269 -6.66 8.13 29.23
N ILE A 270 -7.06 9.18 29.94
CA ILE A 270 -6.16 10.28 30.25
C ILE A 270 -5.01 9.77 31.13
N GLY A 271 -3.78 10.09 30.76
CA GLY A 271 -2.55 9.64 31.40
C GLY A 271 -2.07 8.27 30.96
N SER A 272 -2.77 7.58 30.05
CA SER A 272 -2.38 6.22 29.63
C SER A 272 -1.40 6.20 28.47
N LEU A 273 -1.20 7.27 27.69
CA LEU A 273 -0.22 7.21 26.60
C LEU A 273 1.19 7.50 27.11
N GLU A 274 2.11 6.57 26.87
CA GLU A 274 3.54 6.83 27.11
C GLU A 274 4.04 7.95 26.18
N ARG A 275 4.52 9.05 26.76
CA ARG A 275 5.17 10.15 26.03
C ARG A 275 6.68 9.93 26.03
N GLY A 276 7.18 9.31 24.96
CA GLY A 276 8.61 9.02 24.77
C GLY A 276 9.00 7.60 25.20
N ALA A 277 10.19 7.17 24.78
CA ALA A 277 10.67 5.79 24.98
C ALA A 277 11.14 5.57 26.43
N ARG A 278 10.26 5.11 27.30
CA ARG A 278 10.61 4.71 28.68
C ARG A 278 9.80 3.49 29.13
N SER A 279 10.04 2.32 28.55
CA SER A 279 9.64 1.07 29.21
C SER A 279 10.25 -0.17 28.56
N ALA A 280 10.49 -1.19 29.38
CA ALA A 280 10.81 -2.56 28.97
C ALA A 280 9.60 -3.22 28.31
N LEU A 281 9.83 -4.09 27.32
CA LEU A 281 8.75 -4.77 26.60
C LEU A 281 8.02 -5.75 27.55
N SER A 282 6.70 -5.63 27.67
CA SER A 282 5.81 -6.58 28.38
C SER A 282 4.75 -7.10 27.44
N ASN A 283 4.21 -8.29 27.71
CA ASN A 283 3.18 -8.92 26.88
C ASN A 283 1.77 -8.33 27.11
N SER A 284 1.56 -7.50 28.13
CA SER A 284 0.28 -6.84 28.39
C SER A 284 -0.02 -5.71 27.39
N ALA A 285 -1.29 -5.47 27.04
CA ALA A 285 -1.72 -4.31 26.26
C ALA A 285 -1.50 -2.98 27.00
N MET A 286 -1.54 -3.05 28.34
CA MET A 286 -1.26 -1.97 29.27
C MET A 286 -0.05 -2.35 30.12
N LEU A 287 1.04 -1.60 30.01
CA LEU A 287 2.23 -1.69 30.86
C LEU A 287 2.04 -0.72 32.02
N ASP A 288 1.80 -1.20 33.24
CA ASP A 288 1.55 -0.34 34.42
C ASP A 288 0.46 0.72 34.21
N GLY A 289 -0.57 0.39 33.41
CA GLY A 289 -1.66 1.30 33.04
C GLY A 289 -1.39 2.19 31.81
N ALA A 290 -0.26 1.99 31.12
CA ALA A 290 0.13 2.77 29.95
C ALA A 290 0.03 1.96 28.62
N VAL A 291 -0.48 2.60 27.56
CA VAL A 291 -0.51 2.11 26.18
C VAL A 291 0.76 2.56 25.47
N ASP A 292 1.53 1.60 24.98
CA ASP A 292 2.70 1.86 24.15
C ASP A 292 2.34 1.88 22.66
N LEU A 293 2.33 3.08 22.08
CA LEU A 293 2.02 3.29 20.65
C LEU A 293 3.14 2.85 19.70
N ARG A 294 4.30 2.40 20.21
CA ARG A 294 5.36 1.77 19.39
C ARG A 294 5.03 0.32 19.06
N ARG A 295 4.07 -0.28 19.77
CA ARG A 295 3.63 -1.66 19.58
C ARG A 295 2.41 -1.72 18.66
N THR A 296 2.47 -2.58 17.66
CA THR A 296 1.36 -2.81 16.73
C THR A 296 0.22 -3.50 17.46
N GLU A 297 -0.99 -2.95 17.39
CA GLU A 297 -2.17 -3.53 18.02
C GLU A 297 -2.70 -4.73 17.20
N VAL A 298 -2.99 -5.85 17.85
CA VAL A 298 -3.49 -7.06 17.17
C VAL A 298 -5.01 -6.95 16.96
N THR A 299 -5.44 -6.15 15.97
CA THR A 299 -6.88 -5.88 15.70
C THR A 299 -7.53 -6.85 14.72
N TRP A 300 -6.76 -7.56 13.91
CA TRP A 300 -7.25 -8.50 12.89
C TRP A 300 -7.96 -9.73 13.51
N ASP A 301 -8.68 -10.50 12.70
CA ASP A 301 -9.61 -11.53 13.19
C ASP A 301 -8.89 -12.72 13.85
N ASP A 302 -7.86 -13.28 13.20
CA ASP A 302 -7.04 -14.36 13.77
C ASP A 302 -5.91 -13.82 14.65
N LYS A 303 -6.12 -13.79 15.96
CA LYS A 303 -5.14 -13.27 16.93
C LYS A 303 -3.86 -14.12 17.03
N ASN A 304 -3.82 -15.32 16.45
CA ASN A 304 -2.69 -16.24 16.51
C ASN A 304 -1.84 -16.26 15.23
N ILE A 305 -2.19 -15.43 14.23
CA ILE A 305 -1.38 -15.27 13.03
C ILE A 305 0.01 -14.73 13.40
N ASP A 306 1.04 -15.41 12.92
CA ASP A 306 2.45 -15.08 13.15
C ASP A 306 2.84 -13.91 12.24
N VAL A 307 3.00 -12.74 12.84
CA VAL A 307 3.30 -11.46 12.17
C VAL A 307 4.55 -10.80 12.73
N GLU A 308 5.17 -11.41 13.74
CA GLU A 308 6.21 -10.81 14.56
C GLU A 308 7.43 -10.43 13.73
N HIS A 309 7.74 -11.20 12.69
CA HIS A 309 8.87 -10.90 11.79
C HIS A 309 8.74 -9.52 11.09
N SER A 310 7.52 -8.98 10.96
CA SER A 310 7.26 -7.71 10.27
C SER A 310 6.68 -6.64 11.20
N LEU A 311 5.72 -7.01 12.05
CA LEU A 311 4.91 -6.08 12.84
C LEU A 311 5.33 -5.97 14.31
N ALA A 312 6.28 -6.79 14.78
CA ALA A 312 6.74 -6.71 16.16
C ALA A 312 7.44 -5.37 16.49
N PRO A 313 7.39 -4.91 17.75
CA PRO A 313 6.65 -5.53 18.85
C PRO A 313 5.13 -5.36 18.68
N THR A 314 4.36 -6.37 19.08
CA THR A 314 2.87 -6.36 19.04
C THR A 314 2.30 -6.14 20.44
N ARG A 315 1.02 -5.74 20.55
CA ARG A 315 0.24 -5.68 21.80
C ARG A 315 -1.19 -6.16 21.56
N PRO A 316 -1.87 -6.72 22.58
CA PRO A 316 -3.28 -7.07 22.45
C PRO A 316 -4.15 -5.84 22.13
N GLU A 317 -5.29 -6.13 21.50
CA GLU A 317 -6.34 -5.14 21.21
C GLU A 317 -6.94 -4.55 22.49
N LEU A 318 -7.21 -3.25 22.46
CA LEU A 318 -7.92 -2.54 23.51
C LEU A 318 -9.43 -2.70 23.36
N SER A 319 -10.14 -2.81 24.48
CA SER A 319 -11.59 -2.82 24.48
C SER A 319 -12.17 -1.47 24.02
N ARG A 320 -13.46 -1.46 23.67
CA ARG A 320 -14.15 -0.22 23.25
C ARG A 320 -14.15 0.85 24.33
N GLU A 321 -14.10 0.46 25.60
CA GLU A 321 -14.02 1.37 26.75
C GLU A 321 -12.61 1.96 26.91
N GLN A 322 -11.59 1.20 26.51
CA GLN A 322 -10.18 1.59 26.59
C GLN A 322 -9.71 2.40 25.37
N LYS A 323 -10.43 2.35 24.25
CA LYS A 323 -10.08 3.07 23.03
C LYS A 323 -11.33 3.49 22.27
N LEU A 324 -11.68 4.77 22.37
CA LEU A 324 -12.73 5.35 21.53
C LEU A 324 -12.13 5.70 20.16
N SER A 325 -12.79 5.33 19.07
CA SER A 325 -12.30 5.59 17.72
C SER A 325 -13.36 6.24 16.85
N TRP A 326 -13.00 7.36 16.21
CA TRP A 326 -13.71 7.93 15.07
C TRP A 326 -12.98 7.47 13.81
N LYS A 327 -13.67 6.75 12.93
CA LYS A 327 -13.11 6.22 11.69
C LYS A 327 -13.28 7.22 10.57
N PHE A 328 -12.31 7.28 9.66
CA PHE A 328 -12.39 8.10 8.46
C PHE A 328 -13.63 7.73 7.66
N LEU A 329 -14.42 8.75 7.29
CA LEU A 329 -15.61 8.58 6.45
C LEU A 329 -15.37 9.11 5.05
N ASP A 330 -14.87 10.34 4.93
CA ASP A 330 -14.74 11.00 3.64
C ASP A 330 -13.75 12.17 3.70
N SER A 331 -13.28 12.58 2.52
CA SER A 331 -12.56 13.84 2.37
C SER A 331 -12.88 14.52 1.04
N PHE A 332 -12.82 15.85 1.05
CA PHE A 332 -13.03 16.65 -0.15
C PHE A 332 -12.40 18.04 -0.01
N LEU A 333 -12.17 18.66 -1.17
CA LEU A 333 -11.64 20.01 -1.25
C LEU A 333 -12.73 21.05 -0.97
N VAL A 334 -12.44 22.02 -0.11
CA VAL A 334 -13.29 23.18 0.17
C VAL A 334 -12.53 24.49 -0.07
N GLU A 335 -13.22 25.62 0.02
CA GLU A 335 -12.64 26.97 -0.15
C GLU A 335 -11.88 27.16 -1.47
N LYS A 336 -12.49 26.70 -2.58
CA LYS A 336 -11.90 26.73 -3.93
C LYS A 336 -10.59 25.93 -4.03
N GLY A 337 -10.52 24.76 -3.40
CA GLY A 337 -9.35 23.88 -3.49
C GLY A 337 -8.21 24.19 -2.52
N ARG A 338 -8.38 25.14 -1.60
CA ARG A 338 -7.31 25.57 -0.68
C ARG A 338 -7.27 24.80 0.64
N VAL A 339 -8.31 24.02 0.91
CA VAL A 339 -8.48 23.30 2.17
C VAL A 339 -8.91 21.87 1.87
N VAL A 340 -8.23 20.90 2.47
CA VAL A 340 -8.72 19.52 2.50
C VAL A 340 -9.55 19.34 3.76
N ARG A 341 -10.84 19.04 3.60
CA ARG A 341 -11.71 18.67 4.71
C ARG A 341 -11.73 17.16 4.83
N GLN A 342 -11.53 16.65 6.04
CA GLN A 342 -11.72 15.24 6.39
C GLN A 342 -12.84 15.12 7.42
N ILE A 343 -13.66 14.08 7.27
CA ILE A 343 -14.76 13.75 8.16
C ILE A 343 -14.46 12.41 8.82
N TYR A 344 -14.58 12.37 10.14
CA TYR A 344 -14.42 11.17 10.94
C TYR A 344 -15.69 10.93 11.74
N VAL A 345 -16.15 9.68 11.79
CA VAL A 345 -17.41 9.33 12.45
C VAL A 345 -17.19 8.21 13.46
N ARG A 346 -17.83 8.37 14.63
CA ARG A 346 -18.02 7.32 15.61
C ARG A 346 -19.51 7.08 15.71
N LYS A 347 -19.95 5.89 15.28
CA LYS A 347 -21.37 5.53 15.34
C LYS A 347 -21.81 5.35 16.78
N GLY A 348 -23.01 5.84 17.10
CA GLY A 348 -23.68 5.56 18.36
C GLY A 348 -23.93 4.06 18.52
N VAL A 349 -24.01 3.59 19.77
CA VAL A 349 -24.43 2.22 20.07
C VAL A 349 -25.96 2.24 20.22
N GLU A 350 -26.63 1.44 19.40
CA GLU A 350 -28.09 1.28 19.46
C GLU A 350 -28.50 0.80 20.86
N GLY A 351 -29.46 1.51 21.49
CA GLY A 351 -29.89 1.24 22.86
C GLY A 351 -29.16 2.02 23.96
N GLU A 352 -28.04 2.70 23.68
CA GLU A 352 -27.33 3.54 24.67
C GLU A 352 -27.74 5.02 24.65
N GLY A 353 -28.68 5.42 23.78
CA GLY A 353 -29.21 6.79 23.68
C GLY A 353 -28.20 7.85 23.19
N LYS A 354 -26.98 7.44 22.79
CA LYS A 354 -25.96 8.33 22.22
C LYS A 354 -26.05 8.28 20.70
N GLY A 355 -26.25 9.45 20.08
CA GLY A 355 -26.21 9.59 18.62
C GLY A 355 -24.80 9.48 18.04
N ASP A 356 -24.71 9.49 16.72
CA ASP A 356 -23.43 9.50 16.00
C ASP A 356 -22.64 10.78 16.31
N GLU A 357 -21.33 10.63 16.50
CA GLU A 357 -20.41 11.74 16.68
C GLU A 357 -19.57 11.96 15.43
N VAL A 358 -19.50 13.22 14.99
CA VAL A 358 -18.78 13.63 13.79
C VAL A 358 -17.66 14.61 14.17
N LEU A 359 -16.43 14.29 13.79
CA LEU A 359 -15.28 15.18 13.87
C LEU A 359 -14.91 15.65 12.47
N ILE A 360 -14.68 16.95 12.31
CA ILE A 360 -14.29 17.58 11.05
C ILE A 360 -12.91 18.22 11.22
N LEU A 361 -11.95 17.78 10.40
CA LEU A 361 -10.62 18.39 10.33
C LEU A 361 -10.48 19.15 9.01
N ASN A 362 -9.99 20.39 9.08
CA ASN A 362 -9.71 21.21 7.89
C ASN A 362 -8.20 21.47 7.82
N TRP A 363 -7.54 20.88 6.83
CA TRP A 363 -6.12 21.03 6.59
C TRP A 363 -5.83 22.18 5.65
N ARG A 364 -4.83 22.99 6.00
CA ARG A 364 -4.35 24.12 5.22
C ARG A 364 -2.86 24.01 5.06
N ARG A 365 -2.36 24.32 3.86
CA ARG A 365 -0.93 24.51 3.66
C ARG A 365 -0.46 25.65 4.56
N ALA A 366 0.60 25.43 5.34
CA ALA A 366 1.16 26.47 6.18
C ALA A 366 1.54 27.69 5.32
N ARG A 367 1.12 28.89 5.74
CA ARG A 367 1.61 30.12 5.10
C ARG A 367 3.11 30.19 5.38
N LYS A 368 3.93 30.32 4.33
CA LYS A 368 5.35 30.68 4.50
C LYS A 368 5.38 32.06 5.16
N ASN A 369 5.52 32.11 6.49
CA ASN A 369 5.82 33.35 7.17
C ASN A 369 7.16 33.84 6.64
N HIS A 370 7.15 34.87 5.79
CA HIS A 370 8.31 35.71 5.52
C HIS A 370 8.59 36.59 6.74
N SER A 371 8.74 35.98 7.92
CA SER A 371 9.34 36.64 9.06
C SER A 371 10.81 36.26 9.05
N GLY A 372 11.61 37.09 8.37
CA GLY A 372 13.04 37.14 8.63
C GLY A 372 13.25 37.46 10.09
N ARG A 373 13.55 36.43 10.89
CA ARG A 373 14.41 36.45 12.08
C ARG A 373 14.35 35.07 12.69
N GLY A 374 15.50 34.41 12.71
CA GLY A 374 15.67 33.14 13.38
C GLY A 374 15.25 33.26 14.84
N LYS A 375 14.48 32.27 15.28
CA LYS A 375 14.69 31.61 16.57
C LYS A 375 14.09 30.22 16.43
N LYS A 376 14.98 29.23 16.52
CA LYS A 376 14.64 27.85 16.88
C LYS A 376 13.72 27.91 18.10
N ASN A 377 12.66 27.12 18.10
CA ASN A 377 12.24 26.38 19.30
C ASN A 377 11.47 25.14 18.86
N GLN A 378 11.85 24.05 19.51
CA GLN A 378 11.52 22.65 19.29
C GLN A 378 10.04 22.34 19.46
#